data_AF-A0A5K0XQ68-F1
#
_entry.id   AF-A0A5K0XQ68-F1
#
_cell.length_a   1.000
_cell.length_b   1.000
_cell.length_c   1.000
_cell.angle_alpha   90.00
_cell.angle_beta   90.00
_cell.angle_gamma   90.00
#
_symmetry.space_group_name_H-M   'P 1'
#
loop_
_entity.id
_entity.type
_entity.pdbx_description
1 polymer ?
#
loop_
_entity_poly.entity_id
_entity_poly.type
_entity_poly.pdbx_seq_one_letter_code
_entity_poly.pdbx_strand_id
1 'polypeptide(L)' 'RISLTWFGKTPQLILQDPEMVKEVLSNKFGHFSKAPQPAQVKMLAWGLANLNGEQWAVQRRRISPVFHLEKLK' A
#
# COMPACT_ATOMS: atom_id res chain seq x y z
N ARG A 1 -8.53 0.23 -18.90
CA ARG A 1 -8.01 -1.01 -19.53
C ARG A 1 -7.44 -1.91 -18.44
N ILE A 2 -7.67 -3.22 -18.53
CA ILE A 2 -7.12 -4.23 -17.62
C ILE A 2 -6.12 -5.07 -18.42
N SER A 3 -4.95 -5.34 -17.85
CA SER A 3 -3.94 -6.22 -18.47
C SER A 3 -3.32 -7.15 -17.44
N LEU A 4 -2.92 -8.34 -17.88
CA LEU A 4 -2.29 -9.35 -17.04
C LEU A 4 -0.79 -9.42 -17.36
N THR A 5 0.04 -9.45 -16.32
CA THR A 5 1.49 -9.65 -16.42
C THR A 5 1.94 -10.71 -15.41
N TRP A 6 3.21 -11.12 -15.47
CA TRP A 6 3.79 -12.11 -14.56
C TRP A 6 5.02 -11.56 -13.86
N PHE A 7 5.07 -11.74 -12.55
CA PHE A 7 6.28 -11.57 -11.76
C PHE A 7 6.76 -12.94 -11.30
N GLY A 8 7.75 -13.49 -12.01
CA GLY A 8 8.14 -14.89 -11.85
C GLY A 8 6.96 -15.82 -12.15
N LYS A 9 6.57 -16.66 -11.18
CA LYS A 9 5.43 -17.58 -11.30
C LYS A 9 4.11 -16.97 -10.84
N THR A 10 4.11 -15.72 -10.40
CA THR A 10 2.94 -15.06 -9.81
C THR A 10 2.29 -14.14 -10.85
N PRO A 11 1.04 -14.38 -11.27
CA PRO A 11 0.32 -13.46 -12.15
C PRO A 11 -0.03 -12.17 -11.39
N GLN A 12 -0.02 -11.05 -12.11
CA GLN A 12 -0.31 -9.71 -11.60
C GLN A 12 -1.28 -8.99 -12.54
N LEU A 13 -2.34 -8.43 -11.96
CA LEU A 13 -3.33 -7.65 -12.68
C LEU A 13 -2.96 -6.16 -12.63
N ILE A 14 -2.85 -5.53 -13.80
CA ILE A 14 -2.63 -4.08 -13.93
C ILE A 14 -3.98 -3.43 -14.22
N LEU A 15 -4.41 -2.57 -13.29
CA LEU A 15 -5.60 -1.75 -13.41
C LEU A 15 -5.19 -0.35 -13.85
N GLN A 16 -5.67 0.08 -15.02
CA GLN A 16 -5.43 1.44 -15.53
C GLN A 16 -6.67 2.33 -15.44
N ASP A 17 -7.81 1.75 -15.06
CA ASP A 17 -9.06 2.49 -14.91
C ASP A 17 -9.10 3.20 -13.54
N PRO A 18 -9.24 4.53 -13.49
CA PRO A 18 -9.23 5.28 -12.23
C PRO A 18 -10.33 4.88 -11.25
N GLU A 19 -11.52 4.52 -11.74
CA GLU A 19 -12.64 4.13 -10.87
C GLU A 19 -12.36 2.79 -10.21
N MET A 20 -11.83 1.83 -10.97
CA MET A 20 -11.41 0.53 -10.41
C MET A 20 -10.23 0.68 -9.45
N VAL A 21 -9.24 1.52 -9.78
CA VAL A 21 -8.10 1.79 -8.89
C VAL A 21 -8.59 2.38 -7.57
N LYS A 22 -9.52 3.33 -7.61
CA LYS A 22 -10.12 3.93 -6.43
C LYS A 22 -10.88 2.89 -5.60
N GLU A 23 -11.64 2.00 -6.23
CA GLU A 23 -12.36 0.94 -5.54
C GLU A 23 -11.41 0.02 -4.76
N VAL A 24 -10.34 -0.44 -5.41
CA VAL A 24 -9.31 -1.30 -4.81
C VAL A 24 -8.57 -0.59 -3.68
N LEU A 25 -8.11 0.65 -3.91
CA LEU A 25 -7.32 1.40 -2.93
C LEU A 25 -8.15 1.92 -1.75
N SER A 26 -9.45 2.17 -1.95
CA SER A 26 -10.35 2.52 -0.84
C SER A 26 -10.56 1.34 0.11
N ASN A 27 -10.34 0.11 -0.36
CA ASN A 27 -10.43 -1.13 0.41
C ASN A 27 -11.65 -1.19 1.34
N LYS A 28 -12.81 -0.72 0.86
CA LYS A 28 -14.00 -0.48 1.69
C LYS A 28 -14.49 -1.73 2.42
N PHE A 29 -14.23 -2.90 1.83
CA PHE A 29 -14.64 -4.20 2.35
C PHE A 29 -13.49 -5.01 2.97
N GLY A 30 -12.27 -4.46 3.02
CA GLY A 30 -11.10 -5.16 3.56
C GLY A 30 -10.59 -6.33 2.71
N HIS A 31 -11.11 -6.52 1.50
CA HIS A 31 -10.75 -7.63 0.61
C HIS A 31 -9.32 -7.53 0.06
N PHE A 32 -8.75 -6.32 0.03
CA PHE A 32 -7.43 -6.07 -0.52
C PHE A 32 -6.40 -5.91 0.61
N SER A 33 -5.28 -6.62 0.48
CA SER A 33 -4.13 -6.48 1.36
C SER A 33 -2.90 -6.09 0.55
N LYS A 34 -1.87 -5.54 1.22
CA LYS A 34 -0.61 -5.24 0.55
C LYS A 34 -0.04 -6.52 -0.05
N ALA A 35 0.47 -6.43 -1.28
CA ALA A 35 1.15 -7.55 -1.91
C ALA A 35 2.32 -8.05 -1.04
N PRO A 36 2.57 -9.37 -0.98
CA PRO A 36 3.73 -9.91 -0.28
C PRO A 36 5.01 -9.33 -0.89
N GLN A 37 5.77 -8.58 -0.09
CA GLN A 37 7.07 -8.07 -0.52
C GLN A 37 8.16 -9.12 -0.31
N PRO A 38 9.12 -9.25 -1.23
CA PRO A 38 10.30 -10.08 -1.04
C PRO A 38 11.07 -9.68 0.23
N ALA A 39 11.74 -10.64 0.87
CA ALA A 39 12.46 -10.42 2.13
C ALA A 39 13.50 -9.30 2.03
N GLN A 40 14.21 -9.21 0.89
CA GLN A 40 15.17 -8.16 0.59
C GLN A 40 14.53 -6.76 0.57
N VAL A 41 13.32 -6.63 0.03
CA VAL A 41 12.60 -5.34 0.01
C VAL A 41 12.13 -4.99 1.42
N LYS A 42 11.65 -5.98 2.18
CA LYS A 42 11.28 -5.76 3.59
C LYS A 42 12.48 -5.31 4.42
N MET A 43 13.65 -5.90 4.20
CA MET A 43 14.87 -5.52 4.91
C MET A 43 15.34 -4.10 4.58
N LEU A 44 15.01 -3.56 3.40
CA LEU A 44 15.37 -2.19 3.03
C LEU A 44 14.31 -1.17 3.46
N ALA A 45 13.03 -1.58 3.48
CA ALA A 45 11.90 -0.72 3.79
C ALA A 45 11.57 -0.64 5.29
N TRP A 46 12.51 -0.24 6.15
CA TRP A 46 12.22 -0.09 7.59
C TRP A 46 11.10 0.94 7.82
N GLY A 47 10.09 0.60 8.62
CA GLY A 47 9.03 1.53 9.04
C GLY A 47 7.65 1.31 8.38
N LEU A 48 6.90 2.39 8.20
CA LEU A 48 5.45 2.35 7.88
C LEU A 48 5.12 1.61 6.57
N ALA A 49 6.04 1.55 5.61
CA ALA A 49 5.85 0.83 4.35
C ALA A 49 5.62 -0.68 4.57
N ASN A 50 6.28 -1.27 5.56
CA ASN A 50 6.24 -2.70 5.86
C ASN A 50 5.17 -3.12 6.88
N LEU A 51 4.66 -2.18 7.69
CA LEU A 51 3.62 -2.49 8.67
C LEU A 51 2.27 -2.73 7.99
N ASN A 52 1.45 -3.59 8.59
CA ASN A 52 0.08 -3.90 8.14
C ASN A 52 -0.92 -3.75 9.29
N GLY A 53 -2.21 -3.67 8.96
CA GLY A 53 -3.31 -3.70 9.92
C GLY A 53 -3.20 -2.64 11.01
N GLU A 54 -3.43 -3.06 12.26
CA GLU A 54 -3.44 -2.17 13.43
C GLU A 54 -2.08 -1.52 13.70
N GLN A 55 -0.98 -2.27 13.58
CA GLN A 55 0.36 -1.74 13.79
C GLN A 55 0.67 -0.59 12.82
N TRP A 56 0.22 -0.72 11.57
CA TRP A 56 0.30 0.35 10.59
C TRP A 56 -0.58 1.54 10.96
N ALA A 57 -1.82 1.29 11.39
CA ALA A 57 -2.77 2.35 11.75
C ALA A 57 -2.25 3.20 12.93
N VAL A 58 -1.73 2.56 13.98
CA VAL A 58 -1.13 3.23 15.15
C VAL A 58 0.06 4.07 14.74
N GLN A 59 0.99 3.49 13.97
CA GLN A 59 2.19 4.20 13.55
C GLN A 59 1.86 5.37 12.62
N ARG A 60 0.91 5.19 11.67
CA ARG A 60 0.44 6.26 10.78
C ARG A 60 -0.20 7.40 11.56
N ARG A 61 -1.03 7.11 12.55
CA ARG A 61 -1.69 8.12 13.39
C ARG A 61 -0.68 8.96 14.18
N ARG A 62 0.40 8.33 14.67
CA ARG A 62 1.45 9.03 15.41
C ARG A 62 2.25 9.98 14.52
N ILE A 63 2.56 9.60 13.27
CA ILE A 63 3.39 10.44 12.38
C ILE A 63 2.58 11.47 11.59
N SER A 64 1.27 11.26 11.38
CA SER A 64 0.41 12.15 10.58
C SER A 64 0.51 13.64 10.98
N PRO A 65 0.61 14.01 12.28
CA PRO A 65 0.70 15.42 12.67
C PRO A 65 1.95 16.15 12.18
N VAL A 66 3.03 15.42 11.90
CA VAL A 66 4.29 16.00 11.39
C VAL A 66 4.12 16.50 9.95
N PHE A 67 3.22 15.87 9.19
CA PHE A 67 2.94 16.21 7.80
C PHE A 67 1.76 17.18 7.64
N HIS A 68 1.37 17.88 8.71
CA HIS A 68 0.40 18.98 8.59
C HIS A 68 1.06 20.19 7.91
N LEU A 69 0.29 20.93 7.11
CA LEU A 69 0.79 22.08 6.33
C LEU A 69 1.52 23.13 7.19
N GLU A 70 1.08 23.32 8.44
CA GLU A 70 1.70 24.24 9.40
C GLU A 70 3.12 23.82 9.83
N LYS A 71 3.45 22.52 9.71
CA LYS A 71 4.73 21.92 10.13
C LYS A 71 5.66 21.58 8.96
N LEU A 72 5.17 21.70 7.72
CA LEU A 72 5.90 21.40 6.48
C LEU A 72 6.62 22.62 5.87
N LYS A 73 6.65 23.73 6.61
CA LYS A 73 7.24 24.99 6.16
C LYS A 73 8.77 24.97 6.23
#